data_AF-A0A961F828-F1
#
_entry.id   AF-A0A961F828-F1
#
_cell.length_a   1.000
_cell.length_b   1.000
_cell.length_c   1.000
_cell.angle_alpha   90.00
_cell.angle_beta   90.00
_cell.angle_gamma   90.00
#
_symmetry.space_group_name_H-M   'P 1'
#
loop_
_entity.id
_entity.type
_entity.pdbx_description
1 polymer ?
#
loop_
_entity_poly.entity_id
_entity_poly.type
_entity_poly.pdbx_seq_one_letter_code
_entity_poly.pdbx_strand_id
1 'polypeptide(L)'
;MELTEVLVDDSPGETWVRFRFVAPQIAREGGTVSFDVASADMDHLCETLVLPYLAEYQLEAARVVLSLSDRPVEFGASSPEATQFFQSYNIDGDACVWEPF
;
A
#
# COMPACT_ATOMS: atom_id res chain seq x y z
N MET A 1 11.36 -6.10 -2.20
CA MET A 1 10.24 -5.16 -2.23
C MET A 1 10.82 -3.76 -2.06
N GLU A 2 10.30 -2.79 -2.79
CA GLU A 2 10.80 -1.41 -2.80
C GLU A 2 9.62 -0.43 -2.80
N LEU A 3 9.66 0.61 -1.95
CA LEU A 3 8.70 1.71 -2.01
C LEU A 3 9.02 2.59 -3.23
N THR A 4 8.07 2.69 -4.15
CA THR A 4 8.24 3.43 -5.41
C THR A 4 7.65 4.83 -5.33
N GLU A 5 6.49 4.98 -4.70
CA GLU A 5 5.77 6.25 -4.69
C GLU A 5 4.85 6.35 -3.45
N VAL A 6 4.72 7.57 -2.92
CA VAL A 6 3.71 7.93 -1.92
C VAL A 6 2.84 9.04 -2.50
N LEU A 7 1.54 8.77 -2.62
CA LEU A 7 0.56 9.73 -3.13
C LEU A 7 -0.31 10.22 -1.98
N VAL A 8 -0.42 11.54 -1.83
CA VAL A 8 -1.33 12.17 -0.87
C VAL A 8 -2.45 12.83 -1.67
N ASP A 9 -3.68 12.42 -1.39
CA ASP A 9 -4.90 13.01 -1.94
C ASP A 9 -5.60 13.77 -0.82
N ASP A 10 -5.49 15.09 -0.85
CA ASP A 10 -6.05 16.04 0.11
C ASP A 10 -7.43 16.59 -0.31
N SER A 11 -8.19 15.83 -1.09
CA SER A 11 -9.55 16.21 -1.49
C SER A 11 -10.42 16.62 -0.28
N PRO A 12 -11.27 17.67 -0.40
CA PRO A 12 -12.07 18.17 0.72
C PRO A 12 -12.98 17.08 1.30
N GLY A 13 -12.68 16.61 2.51
CA GLY A 13 -13.49 15.63 3.25
C GLY A 13 -12.65 14.62 4.02
N GLU A 14 -11.70 13.95 3.35
CA GLU A 14 -10.86 12.90 3.92
C GLU A 14 -9.51 12.87 3.20
N THR A 15 -8.40 12.91 3.94
CA THR A 15 -7.06 12.74 3.36
C THR A 15 -6.75 11.27 3.15
N TRP A 16 -6.46 10.89 1.91
CA TRP A 16 -6.07 9.53 1.55
C TRP A 16 -4.58 9.49 1.23
N VAL A 17 -3.85 8.55 1.85
CA VAL A 17 -2.42 8.37 1.57
C VAL A 17 -2.21 6.99 0.97
N ARG A 18 -1.56 6.93 -0.18
CA ARG A 18 -1.32 5.67 -0.92
C ARG A 18 0.16 5.39 -1.00
N PHE A 19 0.57 4.23 -0.51
CA PHE A 19 1.94 3.75 -0.60
C PHE A 19 2.02 2.64 -1.64
N ARG A 20 2.87 2.85 -2.65
CA ARG A 20 2.99 1.98 -3.81
C ARG A 20 4.35 1.29 -3.80
N PHE A 21 4.35 -0.03 -3.84
CA PHE A 21 5.56 -0.84 -3.82
C PHE A 21 5.67 -1.72 -5.06
N VAL A 22 6.92 -1.97 -5.46
CA VAL A 22 7.26 -3.02 -6.42
C VAL A 22 7.79 -4.25 -5.69
N ALA A 23 7.15 -5.38 -5.92
CA ALA A 23 7.43 -6.69 -5.33
C ALA A 23 7.45 -7.78 -6.42
N PRO A 24 8.55 -7.93 -7.19
CA PRO A 24 8.60 -8.88 -8.32
C PRO A 24 8.27 -10.33 -7.94
N GLN A 25 8.39 -10.67 -6.66
CA GLN A 25 8.10 -11.99 -6.11
C GLN A 25 6.60 -12.35 -6.13
N ILE A 26 5.68 -11.39 -6.30
CA ILE A 26 4.24 -11.67 -6.41
C ILE A 26 3.81 -11.99 -7.85
N ALA A 27 4.73 -11.96 -8.81
CA ALA A 27 4.43 -12.21 -10.22
C ALA A 27 3.68 -13.54 -10.41
N ARG A 28 2.63 -13.51 -11.25
CA ARG A 28 1.85 -14.73 -11.59
C ARG A 28 2.73 -15.86 -12.12
N GLU A 29 3.71 -15.52 -12.94
CA GLU A 29 4.66 -16.47 -13.52
C GLU A 29 6.03 -16.27 -12.85
N GLY A 30 6.55 -17.32 -12.22
CA GLY A 30 7.87 -17.30 -11.59
C GLY A 30 7.94 -16.58 -10.23
N GLY A 31 6.84 -15.99 -9.75
CA GLY A 31 6.75 -15.48 -8.39
C GLY A 31 6.75 -16.60 -7.36
N THR A 32 7.19 -16.25 -6.15
CA THR A 32 7.33 -17.17 -5.01
C THR A 32 6.46 -16.77 -3.82
N VAL A 33 5.82 -15.61 -3.86
CA VAL A 33 5.01 -15.05 -2.77
C VAL A 33 3.54 -15.14 -3.14
N SER A 34 2.76 -15.84 -2.31
CA SER A 34 1.31 -15.90 -2.43
C SER A 34 0.65 -14.64 -1.89
N PHE A 35 -0.64 -14.48 -2.16
CA PHE A 35 -1.43 -13.38 -1.58
C PHE A 35 -1.41 -13.40 -0.05
N ASP A 36 -1.55 -14.57 0.61
CA ASP A 36 -1.57 -14.64 2.08
C ASP A 36 -0.27 -14.12 2.70
N VAL A 37 0.87 -14.46 2.10
CA VAL A 37 2.19 -13.97 2.55
C VAL A 37 2.32 -12.47 2.28
N ALA A 38 1.92 -12.03 1.08
CA ALA A 38 1.92 -10.61 0.72
C ALA A 38 0.98 -9.78 1.63
N SER A 39 -0.13 -10.36 2.08
CA SER A 39 -1.09 -9.73 2.98
C SER A 39 -0.46 -9.45 4.34
N ALA A 40 0.20 -10.46 4.92
CA ALA A 40 0.94 -10.29 6.18
C ALA A 40 2.10 -9.29 6.05
N ASP A 41 2.80 -9.27 4.91
CA ASP A 41 3.84 -8.27 4.64
C ASP A 41 3.26 -6.85 4.58
N MET A 42 2.09 -6.67 3.95
CA MET A 42 1.40 -5.39 3.90
C MET A 42 0.94 -4.92 5.28
N ASP A 43 0.46 -5.81 6.15
CA ASP A 43 0.10 -5.47 7.54
C ASP A 43 1.35 -4.96 8.29
N HIS A 44 2.46 -5.70 8.16
CA HIS A 44 3.73 -5.33 8.77
C HIS A 44 4.27 -3.98 8.26
N LEU A 45 4.15 -3.71 6.95
CA LEU A 45 4.55 -2.43 6.36
C LEU A 45 3.69 -1.28 6.86
N CYS A 46 2.41 -1.52 7.14
CA CYS A 46 1.56 -0.48 7.71
C CYS A 46 2.10 -0.04 9.08
N GLU A 47 2.39 -0.99 9.95
CA GLU A 47 2.89 -0.67 11.30
C GLU A 47 4.32 -0.09 11.30
N THR A 48 5.21 -0.65 10.48
CA THR A 48 6.65 -0.35 10.57
C THR A 48 7.14 0.77 9.66
N LEU A 49 6.37 1.10 8.61
CA LEU A 49 6.76 2.12 7.63
C LEU A 49 5.69 3.20 7.50
N VAL A 50 4.41 2.84 7.35
CA VAL A 50 3.35 3.84 7.15
C VAL A 50 3.16 4.70 8.38
N LEU A 51 2.96 4.11 9.57
CA LEU A 51 2.74 4.90 10.79
C LEU A 51 3.91 5.87 11.09
N PRO A 52 5.18 5.45 11.05
CA PRO A 52 6.30 6.39 11.20
C PRO A 52 6.34 7.47 10.13
N TYR A 53 6.03 7.14 8.87
CA TYR A 53 5.99 8.11 7.78
C TYR A 53 4.90 9.17 8.02
N LEU A 54 3.68 8.75 8.39
CA LEU A 54 2.60 9.69 8.69
C LEU A 54 2.97 10.62 9.84
N ALA A 55 3.61 10.08 10.89
CA ALA A 55 4.08 10.87 12.03
C ALA A 55 5.20 11.86 11.64
N GLU A 56 6.19 11.42 10.85
CA GLU A 56 7.32 12.24 10.39
C GLU A 56 6.85 13.42 9.54
N TYR A 57 5.89 13.18 8.63
CA TYR A 57 5.36 14.21 7.73
C TYR A 57 4.11 14.91 8.27
N GLN A 58 3.68 14.60 9.49
CA GLN A 58 2.49 15.17 10.14
C GLN A 58 1.22 15.05 9.30
N LEU A 59 1.05 13.89 8.66
CA LEU A 59 -0.08 13.58 7.79
C LEU A 59 -1.21 12.92 8.60
N GLU A 60 -2.36 13.60 8.68
CA GLU A 60 -3.58 13.05 9.24
C GLU A 60 -4.35 12.28 8.16
N ALA A 61 -3.91 11.05 7.89
CA ALA A 61 -4.57 10.19 6.90
C ALA A 61 -5.86 9.58 7.48
N ALA A 62 -7.00 9.89 6.87
CA ALA A 62 -8.27 9.21 7.15
C ALA A 62 -8.29 7.78 6.57
N ARG A 63 -7.53 7.55 5.49
CA ARG A 63 -7.35 6.24 4.89
C ARG A 63 -5.94 6.07 4.37
N VAL A 64 -5.37 4.89 4.60
CA VAL A 64 -4.15 4.44 3.94
C VAL A 64 -4.47 3.33 2.96
N VAL A 65 -3.95 3.41 1.75
CA VAL A 65 -3.97 2.31 0.78
C VAL A 65 -2.54 1.84 0.52
N LEU A 66 -2.30 0.55 0.77
CA LEU A 66 -1.06 -0.12 0.40
C LEU A 66 -1.28 -0.91 -0.89
N SER A 67 -0.41 -0.72 -1.88
CA SER A 67 -0.45 -1.50 -3.11
C SER A 67 0.90 -2.14 -3.40
N LEU A 68 0.89 -3.45 -3.66
CA LEU A 68 2.04 -4.19 -4.18
C LEU A 68 1.80 -4.51 -5.65
N SER A 69 2.80 -4.24 -6.50
CA SER A 69 2.79 -4.59 -7.91
C SER A 69 4.02 -5.43 -8.27
N ASP A 70 3.89 -6.46 -9.10
CA ASP A 70 5.06 -7.26 -9.52
C ASP A 70 6.06 -6.49 -10.40
N ARG A 71 5.62 -5.36 -10.96
CA ARG A 71 6.40 -4.46 -11.81
C ARG A 71 5.96 -3.01 -11.59
N PRO A 72 6.76 -2.01 -12.01
CA PRO A 72 6.33 -0.61 -12.00
C PRO A 72 5.04 -0.42 -12.80
N VAL A 73 4.05 0.24 -12.20
CA VAL A 73 2.79 0.62 -12.84
C VAL A 73 2.57 2.11 -12.59
N GLU A 74 2.30 2.87 -13.65
CA GLU A 74 1.98 4.30 -13.54
C GLU A 74 0.64 4.48 -12.82
N PHE A 75 0.55 5.48 -11.95
CA PHE A 75 -0.70 5.76 -11.24
C PHE A 75 -1.82 6.15 -12.21
N GLY A 76 -3.00 5.54 -12.04
CA GLY A 76 -4.16 5.77 -12.92
C GLY A 76 -4.12 5.02 -14.26
N ALA A 77 -3.01 4.36 -14.60
CA ALA A 77 -2.92 3.54 -15.79
C ALA A 77 -3.49 2.12 -15.56
N SER A 78 -4.09 1.55 -16.61
CA SER A 78 -4.47 0.14 -16.63
C SER A 78 -3.27 -0.70 -17.07
N SER A 79 -2.87 -1.68 -16.26
CA SER A 79 -1.83 -2.66 -16.59
C SER A 79 -2.38 -4.07 -16.30
N PRO A 80 -3.10 -4.69 -17.25
CA PRO A 80 -3.71 -6.01 -17.07
C PRO A 80 -2.67 -7.14 -16.94
N GLU A 81 -1.44 -6.90 -17.41
CA GLU A 81 -0.31 -7.81 -17.25
C GLU A 81 0.37 -7.74 -15.87
N ALA A 82 0.13 -6.68 -15.09
CA ALA A 82 0.71 -6.56 -13.76
C ALA A 82 -0.13 -7.32 -12.73
N THR A 83 0.54 -8.14 -11.91
CA THR A 83 -0.09 -8.70 -10.72
C THR A 83 -0.05 -7.64 -9.63
N GLN A 84 -1.23 -7.26 -9.12
CA GLN A 84 -1.35 -6.20 -8.12
C GLN A 84 -2.24 -6.66 -6.95
N PHE A 85 -1.77 -6.40 -5.74
CA PHE A 85 -2.52 -6.60 -4.51
C PHE A 85 -2.74 -5.26 -3.82
N PHE A 86 -3.90 -5.10 -3.20
CA PHE A 86 -4.31 -3.85 -2.54
C PHE A 86 -4.87 -4.17 -1.17
N GLN A 87 -4.49 -3.37 -0.17
CA GLN A 87 -5.14 -3.35 1.13
C GLN A 87 -5.42 -1.92 1.56
N SER A 88 -6.55 -1.71 2.23
CA SER A 88 -6.88 -0.44 2.87
C SER A 88 -6.81 -0.58 4.37
N TYR A 89 -6.35 0.49 5.01
CA TYR A 89 -6.26 0.60 6.45
C TYR A 89 -6.88 1.92 6.91
N ASN A 90 -7.65 1.84 7.98
CA ASN A 90 -7.97 3.00 8.79
C ASN A 90 -6.88 3.15 9.87
N ILE A 91 -6.45 4.38 10.13
CA ILE A 91 -5.46 4.68 11.16
C ILE A 91 -6.20 5.07 12.44
N ASP A 92 -6.13 4.21 13.45
CA ASP A 92 -6.72 4.46 14.77
C ASP A 92 -5.59 4.59 15.80
N GLY A 93 -5.19 5.84 16.06
CA GLY A 93 -4.02 6.14 16.89
C GLY A 93 -2.74 5.55 16.27
N ASP A 94 -2.14 4.60 16.98
CA ASP A 94 -0.90 3.92 16.57
C ASP A 94 -1.15 2.54 15.96
N ALA A 95 -2.38 2.27 15.49
CA ALA A 95 -2.76 0.99 14.90
C ALA A 95 -3.27 1.15 13.47
N CYS A 96 -2.85 0.20 12.62
CA CYS A 96 -3.42 0.02 11.29
C CYS A 96 -4.58 -0.99 11.36
N VAL A 97 -5.81 -0.52 11.18
CA VAL A 97 -7.00 -1.36 11.16
C VAL A 97 -7.32 -1.71 9.72
N TRP A 98 -7.12 -2.97 9.34
CA TRP A 98 -7.46 -3.45 8.00
C TRP A 98 -8.96 -3.29 7.71
N GLU A 99 -9.27 -2.75 6.54
CA GLU A 99 -10.61 -2.64 6.00
C GLU A 99 -10.71 -3.41 4.68
N PRO A 100 -11.71 -4.30 4.52
CA PRO A 100 -11.97 -4.95 3.25
C PRO A 100 -12.50 -3.94 2.22
N PHE A 101 -12.04 -4.09 0.97
CA PHE A 101 -12.56 -3.38 -0.20
C PHE A 101 -13.85 -3.98 -0.74
#